data_AF-A0A9F2WKW2-F1
#
_entry.id   AF-A0A9F2WKW2-F1
#
_cell.length_a   1.000
_cell.length_b   1.000
_cell.length_c   1.000
_cell.angle_alpha   90.00
_cell.angle_beta   90.00
_cell.angle_gamma   90.00
#
_symmetry.space_group_name_H-M   'P 1'
#
loop_
_entity.id
_entity.type
_entity.pdbx_description
1 polymer ?
#
loop_
_entity_poly.entity_id
_entity_poly.type
_entity_poly.pdbx_seq_one_letter_code
_entity_poly.pdbx_strand_id
1 'polypeptide(L)'
;TLISGAVVEQLDFLRISDTEEPPEFKSFEELELPKHSKVKRQTSTPNATELEQQPDINSNDWKNKPVYEILQKLNDCSCLASQIILLNILLKREGPHFITKEGTVSDHIERIYRKAGSKKLWSVVRFAASLLCKLVDSLAPSITNVLVQGKQVTLGAFGQEEEIISNPLSPSAIKDIIYNKCNLQDEREAVLQQELVIHIGWIISNSPELFNGMLKIRVGLVHHSLNLFSVMSVNPYIPPAQIEIPGSHVSPGRLGRTSRALPSVTTFQVLNINRTVIESLIYV
;
A
#
# COMPACT_ATOMS: atom_id res chain seq x y z
N THR A 1 -24.08 -21.56 32.60
CA THR A 1 -23.88 -20.10 32.59
C THR A 1 -22.53 -19.81 33.23
N LEU A 2 -21.68 -19.04 32.54
CA LEU A 2 -20.31 -18.57 32.89
C LEU A 2 -19.14 -19.59 33.02
N ILE A 3 -18.22 -19.46 32.04
CA ILE A 3 -16.74 -19.62 31.95
C ILE A 3 -16.07 -20.99 32.25
N SER A 4 -15.33 -21.48 31.25
CA SER A 4 -14.09 -22.29 31.37
C SER A 4 -13.20 -21.90 30.16
N GLY A 5 -11.91 -21.58 30.25
CA GLY A 5 -10.91 -22.15 31.15
C GLY A 5 -10.19 -23.37 30.55
N ALA A 6 -10.01 -23.46 29.21
CA ALA A 6 -9.17 -24.44 28.52
C ALA A 6 -9.01 -23.97 27.06
N VAL A 7 -7.83 -23.69 26.48
CA VAL A 7 -6.58 -24.43 26.52
C VAL A 7 -5.40 -23.43 26.52
N VAL A 8 -4.88 -23.17 27.71
CA VAL A 8 -3.46 -22.87 27.92
C VAL A 8 -2.95 -24.09 28.69
N GLU A 9 -2.52 -25.12 27.99
CA GLU A 9 -1.69 -26.17 28.58
C GLU A 9 -0.66 -26.64 27.54
N GLN A 10 0.60 -26.52 27.97
CA GLN A 10 1.78 -27.26 27.52
C GLN A 10 2.42 -26.90 26.17
N LEU A 11 3.28 -25.86 26.21
CA LEU A 11 4.56 -25.90 25.49
C LEU A 11 5.70 -26.05 26.52
N ASP A 12 5.65 -27.16 27.26
CA ASP A 12 6.73 -27.66 28.10
C ASP A 12 7.56 -28.68 27.31
N PHE A 13 7.92 -28.41 26.06
CA PHE A 13 8.88 -29.24 25.33
C PHE A 13 9.72 -28.38 24.41
N LEU A 14 10.82 -27.87 24.99
CA LEU A 14 12.18 -27.92 24.42
C LEU A 14 13.11 -27.25 25.44
N ARG A 15 13.38 -27.96 26.53
CA ARG A 15 14.71 -27.84 27.15
C ARG A 15 15.66 -28.44 26.12
N ILE A 16 16.28 -27.60 25.31
CA ILE A 16 17.40 -28.00 24.48
C ILE A 16 18.49 -28.39 25.49
N SER A 17 18.64 -29.69 25.75
CA SER A 17 19.92 -30.19 26.23
C SER A 17 20.94 -29.88 25.12
N ASP A 18 22.12 -29.37 25.49
CA ASP A 18 23.20 -28.90 24.61
C ASP A 18 23.79 -29.97 23.65
N THR A 19 23.06 -31.05 23.37
CA THR A 19 23.48 -32.24 22.63
C THR A 19 22.55 -32.69 21.50
N GLU A 20 21.51 -31.93 21.13
CA GLU A 20 20.68 -32.26 19.96
C GLU A 20 20.74 -31.16 18.89
N GLU A 21 21.04 -31.56 17.65
CA GLU A 21 21.11 -30.67 16.48
C GLU A 21 19.76 -29.96 16.25
N PRO A 22 19.76 -28.67 15.88
CA PRO A 22 18.52 -27.92 15.68
C PRO A 22 17.68 -28.56 14.55
N PRO A 23 16.34 -28.59 14.67
CA PRO A 23 15.48 -29.21 13.67
C PRO A 23 15.65 -28.53 12.32
N GLU A 24 15.88 -29.34 11.28
CA GLU A 24 16.06 -28.87 9.92
C GLU A 24 14.74 -28.25 9.40
N PHE A 25 14.76 -26.94 9.19
CA PHE A 25 13.58 -26.18 8.79
C PHE A 25 13.36 -26.32 7.29
N LYS A 26 12.37 -27.12 6.87
CA LYS A 26 11.93 -27.20 5.47
C LYS A 26 11.06 -25.99 5.11
N SER A 27 11.33 -25.38 3.97
CA SER A 27 10.49 -24.34 3.38
C SER A 27 9.07 -24.85 3.15
N PHE A 28 8.05 -24.01 3.36
CA PHE A 28 6.67 -24.33 3.02
C PHE A 28 6.54 -24.65 1.53
N GLU A 29 6.19 -25.89 1.20
CA GLU A 29 5.80 -26.29 -0.14
C GLU A 29 4.27 -26.23 -0.30
N GLU A 30 3.83 -25.77 -1.46
CA GLU A 30 2.40 -25.68 -1.80
C GLU A 30 1.79 -27.08 -1.88
N LEU A 31 0.77 -27.34 -1.05
CA LEU A 31 0.07 -28.63 -1.02
C LEU A 31 -0.63 -28.92 -2.36
N GLU A 32 -0.29 -30.05 -2.99
CA GLU A 32 -1.01 -30.52 -4.18
C GLU A 32 -2.50 -30.80 -3.88
N LEU A 33 -3.35 -30.46 -4.85
CA LEU A 33 -4.81 -30.49 -4.71
C LEU A 33 -5.35 -31.92 -4.45
N PRO A 34 -6.21 -32.13 -3.44
CA PRO A 34 -6.96 -33.37 -3.30
C PRO A 34 -7.94 -33.50 -4.48
N LYS A 35 -7.83 -34.60 -5.24
CA LYS A 35 -8.61 -34.90 -6.46
C LYS A 35 -10.14 -34.92 -6.29
N HIS A 36 -10.67 -34.73 -5.07
CA HIS A 36 -12.09 -34.85 -4.74
C HIS A 36 -12.70 -33.62 -4.02
N SER A 37 -11.97 -32.52 -3.91
CA SER A 37 -12.52 -31.27 -3.36
C SER A 37 -13.42 -30.55 -4.38
N LYS A 38 -14.73 -30.50 -4.11
CA LYS A 38 -15.67 -29.60 -4.82
C LYS A 38 -15.61 -28.15 -4.32
N VAL A 39 -14.70 -27.85 -3.39
CA VAL A 39 -14.39 -26.47 -3.00
C VAL A 39 -13.37 -25.95 -4.01
N LYS A 40 -13.84 -25.14 -4.97
CA LYS A 40 -12.94 -24.28 -5.74
C LYS A 40 -12.28 -23.32 -4.75
N ARG A 41 -11.02 -23.58 -4.38
CA ARG A 41 -10.15 -22.48 -3.98
C ARG A 41 -10.13 -21.55 -5.18
N GLN A 42 -10.54 -20.30 -4.98
CA GLN A 42 -10.47 -19.28 -6.01
C GLN A 42 -9.00 -19.13 -6.37
N THR A 43 -8.56 -19.86 -7.40
CA THR A 43 -7.30 -19.58 -8.08
C THR A 43 -7.42 -18.15 -8.59
N SER A 44 -6.46 -17.34 -8.19
CA SER A 44 -6.18 -15.98 -8.65
C SER A 44 -5.82 -16.00 -10.13
N THR A 45 -6.79 -16.32 -10.97
CA THR A 45 -6.80 -15.90 -12.37
C THR A 45 -7.34 -14.47 -12.37
N PRO A 46 -6.73 -13.52 -13.11
CA PRO A 46 -7.36 -12.24 -13.40
C PRO A 46 -8.83 -12.47 -13.74
N ASN A 47 -9.75 -11.93 -12.93
CA ASN A 47 -11.14 -11.90 -13.36
C ASN A 47 -11.15 -11.14 -14.69
N ALA A 48 -11.95 -11.55 -15.67
CA ALA A 48 -12.08 -10.87 -16.97
C ALA A 48 -12.33 -9.34 -16.84
N THR A 49 -12.77 -8.90 -15.66
CA THR A 49 -12.88 -7.50 -15.25
C THR A 49 -11.54 -6.73 -15.27
N GLU A 50 -10.38 -7.35 -15.01
CA GLU A 50 -9.07 -6.67 -14.96
C GLU A 50 -8.62 -6.12 -16.33
N LEU A 51 -8.99 -6.77 -17.44
CA LEU A 51 -8.69 -6.26 -18.78
C LEU A 51 -9.54 -5.03 -19.16
N GLU A 52 -10.78 -4.94 -18.64
CA GLU A 52 -11.67 -3.78 -18.85
C GLU A 52 -11.32 -2.57 -17.96
N GLN A 53 -10.29 -2.69 -17.10
CA GLN A 53 -9.94 -1.70 -16.08
C GLN A 53 -8.64 -0.95 -16.35
N GLN A 54 -7.85 -1.36 -17.34
CA GLN A 54 -6.67 -0.61 -17.73
C GLN A 54 -7.10 0.73 -18.34
N PRO A 55 -6.47 1.85 -17.95
CA PRO A 55 -6.81 3.14 -18.52
C PRO A 55 -6.46 3.14 -20.00
N ASP A 56 -7.42 3.53 -20.85
CA ASP A 56 -7.21 3.74 -22.29
C ASP A 56 -6.47 5.05 -22.60
N ILE A 57 -6.10 5.80 -21.56
CA ILE A 57 -5.43 7.09 -21.68
C ILE A 57 -4.19 7.16 -20.79
N ASN A 58 -3.16 7.84 -21.29
CA ASN A 58 -1.98 8.20 -20.52
C ASN A 58 -2.09 9.66 -20.05
N SER A 59 -1.81 9.93 -18.78
CA SER A 59 -1.83 11.30 -18.21
C SER A 59 -0.95 12.28 -19.01
N ASN A 60 0.23 11.84 -19.48
CA ASN A 60 1.17 12.70 -20.20
C ASN A 60 0.64 13.17 -21.56
N ASP A 61 -0.10 12.33 -22.27
CA ASP A 61 -0.65 12.65 -23.59
C ASP A 61 -1.81 13.65 -23.52
N TRP A 62 -2.51 13.68 -22.39
CA TRP A 62 -3.70 14.51 -22.18
C TRP A 62 -3.41 15.79 -21.40
N LYS A 63 -2.26 15.90 -20.74
CA LYS A 63 -1.88 17.04 -19.89
C LYS A 63 -2.01 18.39 -20.60
N ASN A 64 -1.58 18.46 -21.87
CA ASN A 64 -1.51 19.69 -22.66
C ASN A 64 -2.71 19.89 -23.61
N LYS A 65 -3.66 18.95 -23.66
CA LYS A 65 -4.84 19.07 -24.53
C LYS A 65 -5.76 20.19 -24.06
N PRO A 66 -6.52 20.83 -24.96
CA PRO A 66 -7.44 21.87 -24.55
C PRO A 66 -8.58 21.31 -23.68
N VAL A 67 -9.10 22.13 -22.76
CA VAL A 67 -10.10 21.71 -21.75
C VAL A 67 -11.34 21.09 -22.39
N TYR A 68 -11.79 21.60 -23.55
CA TYR A 68 -12.96 21.08 -24.24
C TYR A 68 -12.76 19.63 -24.72
N GLU A 69 -11.56 19.23 -25.17
CA GLU A 69 -11.27 17.84 -25.55
C GLU A 69 -11.26 16.91 -24.34
N ILE A 70 -10.73 17.39 -23.21
CA ILE A 70 -10.71 16.64 -21.96
C ILE A 70 -12.15 16.41 -21.49
N LEU A 71 -13.00 17.44 -21.54
CA LEU A 71 -14.41 17.34 -21.19
C LEU A 71 -15.18 16.40 -22.14
N GLN A 72 -14.92 16.49 -23.45
CA GLN A 72 -15.54 15.59 -24.41
C GLN A 72 -15.15 14.14 -24.12
N LYS A 73 -13.85 13.85 -23.98
CA LYS A 73 -13.37 12.50 -23.65
C LYS A 73 -13.91 12.02 -22.30
N LEU A 74 -14.00 12.89 -21.30
CA LEU A 74 -14.55 12.55 -19.99
C LEU A 74 -16.03 12.12 -20.08
N ASN A 75 -16.82 12.80 -20.91
CA ASN A 75 -18.24 12.49 -21.12
C ASN A 75 -18.44 11.21 -21.94
N ASP A 76 -17.55 10.92 -22.89
CA ASP A 76 -17.65 9.75 -23.77
C ASP A 76 -17.03 8.49 -23.15
N CYS A 77 -16.19 8.65 -22.11
CA CYS A 77 -15.48 7.55 -21.48
C CYS A 77 -16.36 6.82 -20.45
N SER A 78 -16.37 5.48 -20.50
CA SER A 78 -17.03 4.62 -19.52
C SER A 78 -16.07 4.00 -18.48
N CYS A 79 -14.76 4.04 -18.76
CA CYS A 79 -13.71 3.48 -17.90
C CYS A 79 -13.38 4.42 -16.74
N LEU A 80 -13.54 3.93 -15.50
CA LEU A 80 -13.32 4.74 -14.30
C LEU A 80 -11.84 5.14 -14.11
N ALA A 81 -10.91 4.29 -14.54
CA ALA A 81 -9.48 4.58 -14.49
C ALA A 81 -9.11 5.77 -15.38
N SER A 82 -9.68 5.81 -16.58
CA SER A 82 -9.47 6.93 -17.51
C SER A 82 -10.19 8.20 -17.05
N GLN A 83 -11.42 8.08 -16.56
CA GLN A 83 -12.15 9.23 -16.03
C GLN A 83 -11.37 9.91 -14.88
N ILE A 84 -10.79 9.12 -13.94
CA ILE A 84 -10.04 9.71 -12.82
C ILE A 84 -8.74 10.39 -13.27
N ILE A 85 -8.07 9.88 -14.32
CA ILE A 85 -6.89 10.53 -14.90
C ILE A 85 -7.28 11.89 -15.53
N LEU A 86 -8.37 11.96 -16.30
CA LEU A 86 -8.84 13.23 -16.88
C LEU A 86 -9.25 14.23 -15.80
N LEU A 87 -9.91 13.75 -14.75
CA LEU A 87 -10.30 14.60 -13.62
C LEU A 87 -9.10 15.08 -12.81
N ASN A 88 -8.03 14.30 -12.68
CA ASN A 88 -6.77 14.78 -12.09
C ASN A 88 -6.20 15.95 -12.90
N ILE A 89 -6.21 15.83 -14.24
CA ILE A 89 -5.74 16.90 -15.13
C ILE A 89 -6.61 18.16 -14.96
N LEU A 90 -7.95 18.02 -14.96
CA LEU A 90 -8.86 19.14 -14.73
C LEU A 90 -8.69 19.76 -13.35
N LEU A 91 -8.56 18.94 -12.30
CA LEU A 91 -8.35 19.39 -10.93
C LEU A 91 -7.09 20.25 -10.80
N LYS A 92 -5.98 19.82 -11.42
CA LYS A 92 -4.71 20.56 -11.39
C LYS A 92 -4.75 21.86 -12.19
N ARG A 93 -5.57 21.94 -13.24
CA ARG A 93 -5.62 23.08 -14.17
C ARG A 93 -6.67 24.13 -13.79
N GLU A 94 -7.88 23.67 -13.53
CA GLU A 94 -9.06 24.51 -13.34
C GLU A 94 -9.52 24.55 -11.88
N GLY A 95 -9.03 23.62 -11.05
CA GLY A 95 -9.37 23.53 -9.64
C GLY A 95 -10.62 22.69 -9.33
N PRO A 96 -10.90 22.49 -8.03
CA PRO A 96 -11.95 21.57 -7.56
C PRO A 96 -13.38 22.01 -7.90
N HIS A 97 -13.59 23.33 -8.02
CA HIS A 97 -14.92 23.93 -8.24
C HIS A 97 -15.27 24.11 -9.72
N PHE A 98 -14.39 23.71 -10.64
CA PHE A 98 -14.68 23.76 -12.07
C PHE A 98 -15.90 22.89 -12.41
N ILE A 99 -16.83 23.42 -13.20
CA ILE A 99 -18.10 22.76 -13.48
C ILE A 99 -17.96 21.83 -14.69
N THR A 100 -18.29 20.56 -14.48
CA THR A 100 -18.45 19.53 -15.51
C THR A 100 -19.94 19.25 -15.75
N LYS A 101 -20.26 18.40 -16.73
CA LYS A 101 -21.65 17.97 -16.99
C LYS A 101 -22.33 17.34 -15.77
N GLU A 102 -21.54 16.78 -14.87
CA GLU A 102 -22.01 15.98 -13.73
C GLU A 102 -21.64 16.62 -12.38
N GLY A 103 -21.62 17.96 -12.34
CA GLY A 103 -21.31 18.76 -11.15
C GLY A 103 -19.88 19.28 -11.15
N THR A 104 -19.39 19.74 -10.00
CA THR A 104 -18.01 20.20 -9.88
C THR A 104 -17.02 19.05 -10.13
N VAL A 105 -15.76 19.36 -10.43
CA VAL A 105 -14.68 18.35 -10.52
C VAL A 105 -14.63 17.50 -9.25
N SER A 106 -14.72 18.12 -8.06
CA SER A 106 -14.78 17.39 -6.79
C SER A 106 -15.99 16.47 -6.67
N ASP A 107 -17.19 16.93 -7.07
CA ASP A 107 -18.39 16.08 -7.06
C ASP A 107 -18.25 14.89 -8.00
N HIS A 108 -17.61 15.09 -9.15
CA HIS A 108 -17.34 14.03 -10.12
C HIS A 108 -16.34 13.01 -9.55
N ILE A 109 -15.25 13.45 -8.94
CA ILE A 109 -14.28 12.56 -8.29
C ILE A 109 -14.94 11.77 -7.14
N GLU A 110 -15.78 12.40 -6.33
CA GLU A 110 -16.51 11.73 -5.24
C GLU A 110 -17.47 10.63 -5.78
N ARG A 111 -18.12 10.88 -6.91
CA ARG A 111 -18.97 9.86 -7.56
C ARG A 111 -18.14 8.70 -8.13
N ILE A 112 -16.98 8.97 -8.72
CA ILE A 112 -16.05 7.92 -9.14
C ILE A 112 -15.56 7.12 -7.94
N TYR A 113 -15.16 7.77 -6.85
CA TYR A 113 -14.71 7.12 -5.62
C TYR A 113 -15.72 6.07 -5.13
N ARG A 114 -17.01 6.46 -5.02
CA ARG A 114 -18.09 5.55 -4.59
C ARG A 114 -18.33 4.41 -5.59
N LYS A 115 -18.38 4.72 -6.89
CA LYS A 115 -18.63 3.72 -7.95
C LYS A 115 -17.47 2.73 -8.07
N ALA A 116 -16.23 3.20 -8.00
CA ALA A 116 -15.02 2.38 -7.96
C ALA A 116 -15.02 1.46 -6.74
N GLY A 117 -15.44 1.96 -5.57
CA GLY A 117 -15.61 1.17 -4.35
C GLY A 117 -16.60 0.02 -4.53
N SER A 118 -17.78 0.27 -5.11
CA SER A 118 -18.77 -0.79 -5.39
C SER A 118 -18.27 -1.87 -6.36
N LYS A 119 -17.35 -1.50 -7.25
CA LYS A 119 -16.73 -2.38 -8.25
C LYS A 119 -15.39 -2.97 -7.77
N LYS A 120 -14.95 -2.65 -6.55
CA LYS A 120 -13.66 -3.07 -5.97
C LYS A 120 -12.44 -2.67 -6.82
N LEU A 121 -12.51 -1.51 -7.49
CA LEU A 121 -11.40 -0.97 -8.29
C LEU A 121 -10.42 -0.22 -7.39
N TRP A 122 -9.63 -0.94 -6.60
CA TRP A 122 -8.84 -0.35 -5.51
C TRP A 122 -7.84 0.72 -5.96
N SER A 123 -7.16 0.54 -7.11
CA SER A 123 -6.25 1.56 -7.65
C SER A 123 -6.99 2.89 -7.96
N VAL A 124 -8.19 2.82 -8.54
CA VAL A 124 -9.06 3.99 -8.80
C VAL A 124 -9.60 4.59 -7.49
N VAL A 125 -9.98 3.75 -6.52
CA VAL A 125 -10.42 4.19 -5.19
C VAL A 125 -9.32 5.00 -4.50
N ARG A 126 -8.09 4.48 -4.48
CA ARG A 126 -6.94 5.19 -3.89
C ARG A 126 -6.64 6.49 -4.61
N PHE A 127 -6.70 6.48 -5.95
CA PHE A 127 -6.45 7.69 -6.71
C PHE A 127 -7.50 8.77 -6.39
N ALA A 128 -8.79 8.42 -6.46
CA ALA A 128 -9.87 9.35 -6.15
C ALA A 128 -9.85 9.83 -4.69
N ALA A 129 -9.57 8.95 -3.72
CA ALA A 129 -9.42 9.31 -2.32
C ALA A 129 -8.24 10.28 -2.10
N SER A 130 -7.14 10.08 -2.84
CA SER A 130 -5.99 10.98 -2.80
C SER A 130 -6.33 12.37 -3.34
N LEU A 131 -6.98 12.46 -4.50
CA LEU A 131 -7.38 13.74 -5.10
C LEU A 131 -8.37 14.53 -4.23
N LEU A 132 -9.17 13.83 -3.43
CA LEU A 132 -10.11 14.43 -2.46
C LEU A 132 -9.48 14.71 -1.10
N CYS A 133 -8.19 14.44 -0.93
CA CYS A 133 -7.45 14.55 0.31
C CYS A 133 -8.16 13.89 1.51
N LYS A 134 -8.68 12.67 1.33
CA LYS A 134 -9.40 11.92 2.38
C LYS A 134 -8.43 11.36 3.43
N LEU A 135 -8.78 11.54 4.69
CA LEU A 135 -8.07 10.97 5.85
C LEU A 135 -8.93 9.86 6.47
N VAL A 136 -8.30 8.75 6.83
CA VAL A 136 -8.99 7.65 7.53
C VAL A 136 -8.97 7.87 9.03
N ASP A 137 -10.12 7.74 9.70
CA ASP A 137 -10.27 8.03 11.14
C ASP A 137 -9.39 7.17 12.04
N SER A 138 -9.12 5.92 11.66
CA SER A 138 -8.28 4.98 12.41
C SER A 138 -6.79 5.30 12.34
N LEU A 139 -6.37 6.23 11.49
CA LEU A 139 -4.96 6.53 11.28
C LEU A 139 -4.27 7.09 12.52
N ALA A 140 -4.87 8.09 13.18
CA ALA A 140 -4.29 8.70 14.38
C ALA A 140 -4.19 7.69 15.56
N PRO A 141 -5.21 6.86 15.84
CA PRO A 141 -5.09 5.73 16.75
C PRO A 141 -3.96 4.76 16.37
N SER A 142 -3.84 4.38 15.10
CA SER A 142 -2.80 3.45 14.65
C SER A 142 -1.38 4.03 14.79
N ILE A 143 -1.19 5.32 14.54
CA ILE A 143 0.07 6.01 14.85
C ILE A 143 0.34 5.94 16.35
N THR A 144 -0.66 6.23 17.18
CA THR A 144 -0.54 6.19 18.64
C THR A 144 -0.13 4.80 19.13
N ASN A 145 -0.67 3.73 18.55
CA ASN A 145 -0.29 2.35 18.86
C ASN A 145 1.21 2.10 18.65
N VAL A 146 1.81 2.71 17.63
CA VAL A 146 3.26 2.61 17.41
C VAL A 146 4.03 3.41 18.46
N LEU A 147 3.57 4.61 18.76
CA LEU A 147 4.24 5.52 19.70
C LEU A 147 4.26 4.98 21.14
N VAL A 148 3.15 4.38 21.62
CA VAL A 148 3.07 3.83 22.99
C VAL A 148 4.00 2.64 23.21
N GLN A 149 4.45 1.99 22.14
CA GLN A 149 5.47 0.93 22.17
C GLN A 149 6.89 1.49 22.15
N GLY A 150 7.06 2.80 22.35
CA GLY A 150 8.35 3.49 22.37
C GLY A 150 9.02 3.60 21.00
N LYS A 151 8.24 3.51 19.91
CA LYS A 151 8.75 3.56 18.54
C LYS A 151 8.31 4.84 17.83
N GLN A 152 9.01 5.17 16.75
CA GLN A 152 8.68 6.30 15.88
C GLN A 152 8.13 5.80 14.54
N VAL A 153 7.27 6.59 13.91
CA VAL A 153 6.80 6.35 12.53
C VAL A 153 7.38 7.44 11.65
N THR A 154 7.81 7.11 10.42
CA THR A 154 8.11 8.12 9.40
C THR A 154 7.23 8.00 8.18
N LEU A 155 6.78 9.15 7.68
CA LEU A 155 5.93 9.29 6.50
C LEU A 155 6.63 10.12 5.43
N GLY A 156 6.55 9.68 4.19
CA GLY A 156 7.15 10.37 3.06
C GLY A 156 7.52 9.43 1.92
N ALA A 157 7.66 9.98 0.71
CA ALA A 157 8.07 9.22 -0.46
C ALA A 157 9.49 8.65 -0.28
N PHE A 158 9.72 7.43 -0.75
CA PHE A 158 11.03 6.79 -0.63
C PHE A 158 12.11 7.58 -1.39
N GLY A 159 13.27 7.75 -0.77
CA GLY A 159 14.38 8.54 -1.33
C GLY A 159 14.21 10.05 -1.22
N GLN A 160 13.08 10.54 -0.69
CA GLN A 160 12.84 11.95 -0.37
C GLN A 160 12.95 12.19 1.15
N GLU A 161 12.73 13.43 1.57
CA GLU A 161 12.64 13.78 2.98
C GLU A 161 11.39 13.16 3.61
N GLU A 162 11.57 12.39 4.69
CA GLU A 162 10.49 11.79 5.47
C GLU A 162 10.27 12.57 6.77
N GLU A 163 9.01 12.79 7.12
CA GLU A 163 8.63 13.41 8.39
C GLU A 163 8.68 12.37 9.52
N ILE A 164 9.28 12.72 10.66
CA ILE A 164 9.37 11.84 11.82
C ILE A 164 8.25 12.17 12.81
N ILE A 165 7.35 11.21 13.01
CA ILE A 165 6.30 11.30 14.03
C ILE A 165 6.80 10.57 15.27
N SER A 166 7.11 11.36 16.31
CA SER A 166 7.58 10.88 17.61
C SER A 166 6.62 11.20 18.77
N ASN A 167 5.58 11.99 18.50
CA ASN A 167 4.54 12.35 19.45
C ASN A 167 3.16 12.26 18.77
N PRO A 168 2.07 12.02 19.51
CA PRO A 168 0.72 12.04 18.93
C PRO A 168 0.43 13.39 18.27
N LEU A 169 -0.15 13.35 17.07
CA LEU A 169 -0.49 14.53 16.28
C LEU A 169 -2.01 14.61 16.08
N SER A 170 -2.52 15.81 15.83
CA SER A 170 -3.92 15.98 15.44
C SER A 170 -4.17 15.35 14.06
N PRO A 171 -5.40 14.89 13.75
CA PRO A 171 -5.74 14.40 12.42
C PRO A 171 -5.41 15.39 11.29
N SER A 172 -5.58 16.70 11.54
CA SER A 172 -5.22 17.74 10.56
C SER A 172 -3.72 17.78 10.28
N ALA A 173 -2.87 17.73 11.32
CA ALA A 173 -1.42 17.72 11.15
C ALA A 173 -0.95 16.45 10.42
N ILE A 174 -1.56 15.30 10.72
CA ILE A 174 -1.25 14.03 10.02
C ILE A 174 -1.65 14.13 8.54
N LYS A 175 -2.82 14.71 8.24
CA LYS A 175 -3.27 14.96 6.87
C LYS A 175 -2.27 15.83 6.11
N ASP A 176 -1.82 16.92 6.71
CA ASP A 176 -0.84 17.82 6.07
C ASP A 176 0.46 17.09 5.78
N ILE A 177 0.96 16.27 6.72
CA ILE A 177 2.18 15.47 6.49
C ILE A 177 2.00 14.53 5.30
N ILE A 178 0.90 13.77 5.28
CA ILE A 178 0.64 12.78 4.22
C ILE A 178 0.58 13.44 2.84
N TYR A 179 -0.21 14.50 2.71
CA TYR A 179 -0.44 15.15 1.42
C TYR A 179 0.65 16.15 1.01
N ASN A 180 1.63 16.42 1.87
CA ASN A 180 2.81 17.21 1.52
C ASN A 180 4.07 16.37 1.29
N LYS A 181 4.20 15.21 1.95
CA LYS A 181 5.41 14.39 1.90
C LYS A 181 5.26 13.10 1.10
N CYS A 182 4.04 12.54 0.99
CA CYS A 182 3.84 11.23 0.40
C CYS A 182 3.36 11.24 -1.06
N ASN A 183 2.88 12.35 -1.61
CA ASN A 183 2.29 12.41 -2.96
C ASN A 183 3.26 12.97 -4.03
N LEU A 184 4.57 12.85 -3.82
CA LEU A 184 5.57 13.54 -4.64
C LEU A 184 5.77 12.92 -6.04
N GLN A 185 5.59 11.60 -6.17
CA GLN A 185 5.77 10.88 -7.44
C GLN A 185 4.44 10.34 -7.98
N ASP A 186 3.65 9.72 -7.10
CA ASP A 186 2.32 9.20 -7.41
C ASP A 186 1.36 9.63 -6.29
N GLU A 187 0.24 10.25 -6.65
CA GLU A 187 -0.75 10.71 -5.69
C GLU A 187 -1.30 9.56 -4.84
N ARG A 188 -1.35 8.33 -5.36
CA ARG A 188 -1.86 7.14 -4.66
C ARG A 188 -1.02 6.75 -3.45
N GLU A 189 0.27 7.13 -3.42
CA GLU A 189 1.16 6.83 -2.29
C GLU A 189 0.65 7.43 -0.97
N ALA A 190 0.00 8.59 -1.01
CA ALA A 190 -0.59 9.21 0.18
C ALA A 190 -1.65 8.32 0.85
N VAL A 191 -2.48 7.63 0.07
CA VAL A 191 -3.50 6.72 0.60
C VAL A 191 -2.86 5.39 1.02
N LEU A 192 -1.89 4.92 0.24
CA LEU A 192 -1.19 3.67 0.52
C LEU A 192 -0.41 3.72 1.84
N GLN A 193 0.27 4.84 2.14
CA GLN A 193 0.97 4.99 3.41
C GLN A 193 0.00 5.04 4.60
N GLN A 194 -1.22 5.57 4.44
CA GLN A 194 -2.25 5.49 5.49
C GLN A 194 -2.64 4.03 5.77
N GLU A 195 -2.90 3.26 4.72
CA GLU A 195 -3.22 1.83 4.84
C GLU A 195 -2.08 1.06 5.55
N LEU A 196 -0.83 1.29 5.15
CA LEU A 196 0.33 0.66 5.77
C LEU A 196 0.47 1.03 7.26
N VAL A 197 0.31 2.30 7.61
CA VAL A 197 0.35 2.74 9.02
C VAL A 197 -0.75 2.06 9.83
N ILE A 198 -1.96 1.95 9.28
CA ILE A 198 -3.08 1.29 9.96
C ILE A 198 -2.75 -0.18 10.22
N HIS A 199 -2.22 -0.88 9.22
CA HIS A 199 -1.82 -2.27 9.36
C HIS A 199 -0.66 -2.46 10.34
N ILE A 200 0.39 -1.64 10.26
CA ILE A 200 1.52 -1.66 11.18
C ILE A 200 1.05 -1.39 12.61
N GLY A 201 0.20 -0.39 12.81
CA GLY A 201 -0.38 -0.05 14.11
C GLY A 201 -1.23 -1.18 14.70
N TRP A 202 -1.86 -1.99 13.85
CA TRP A 202 -2.55 -3.20 14.29
C TRP A 202 -1.58 -4.32 14.67
N ILE A 203 -0.59 -4.64 13.82
CA ILE A 203 0.37 -5.73 14.07
C ILE A 203 1.18 -5.43 15.34
N ILE A 204 1.68 -4.21 15.51
CA ILE A 204 2.50 -3.85 16.68
C ILE A 204 1.72 -3.94 18.00
N SER A 205 0.40 -3.75 17.95
CA SER A 205 -0.47 -3.87 19.13
C SER A 205 -0.73 -5.32 19.52
N ASN A 206 -0.75 -6.24 18.55
CA ASN A 206 -1.06 -7.65 18.75
C ASN A 206 0.19 -8.52 18.94
N SER A 207 1.30 -8.13 18.33
CA SER A 207 2.56 -8.88 18.30
C SER A 207 3.77 -7.93 18.40
N PRO A 208 3.92 -7.20 19.53
CA PRO A 208 4.98 -6.21 19.71
C PRO A 208 6.39 -6.79 19.60
N GLU A 209 6.57 -8.08 19.92
CA GLU A 209 7.82 -8.81 19.85
C GLU A 209 8.43 -8.85 18.45
N LEU A 210 7.60 -8.78 17.41
CA LEU A 210 8.02 -8.73 16.02
C LEU A 210 8.81 -7.46 15.68
N PHE A 211 8.68 -6.42 16.50
CA PHE A 211 9.34 -5.14 16.34
C PHE A 211 10.43 -4.90 17.40
N ASN A 212 10.85 -5.93 18.13
CA ASN A 212 11.94 -5.81 19.10
C ASN A 212 13.25 -5.39 18.42
N GLY A 213 13.99 -4.49 19.06
CA GLY A 213 15.20 -3.88 18.47
C GLY A 213 14.94 -2.83 17.40
N MET A 214 13.68 -2.62 16.97
CA MET A 214 13.31 -1.54 16.07
C MET A 214 12.91 -0.28 16.86
N LEU A 215 13.62 0.83 16.62
CA LEU A 215 13.31 2.14 17.18
C LEU A 215 12.34 2.94 16.29
N LYS A 216 12.43 2.76 14.97
CA LYS A 216 11.75 3.58 13.97
C LYS A 216 11.22 2.72 12.84
N ILE A 217 9.95 2.94 12.47
CA ILE A 217 9.27 2.30 11.36
C ILE A 217 9.16 3.29 10.22
N ARG A 218 9.88 3.02 9.11
CA ARG A 218 9.90 3.89 7.94
C ARG A 218 8.88 3.42 6.91
N VAL A 219 7.72 4.08 6.84
CA VAL A 219 6.59 3.61 6.01
C VAL A 219 6.92 3.70 4.53
N GLY A 220 7.60 4.76 4.09
CA GLY A 220 8.09 4.89 2.71
C GLY A 220 9.02 3.74 2.30
N LEU A 221 9.90 3.27 3.21
CA LEU A 221 10.76 2.12 2.97
C LEU A 221 9.97 0.81 2.89
N VAL A 222 8.96 0.63 3.74
CA VAL A 222 8.08 -0.55 3.70
C VAL A 222 7.36 -0.62 2.35
N HIS A 223 6.76 0.48 1.90
CA HIS A 223 6.14 0.57 0.58
C HIS A 223 7.12 0.19 -0.54
N HIS A 224 8.30 0.82 -0.57
CA HIS A 224 9.32 0.53 -1.57
C HIS A 224 9.74 -0.95 -1.58
N SER A 225 9.89 -1.55 -0.39
CA SER A 225 10.27 -2.95 -0.24
C SER A 225 9.17 -3.90 -0.77
N LEU A 226 7.90 -3.57 -0.58
CA LEU A 226 6.77 -4.34 -1.13
C LEU A 226 6.76 -4.28 -2.66
N ASN A 227 6.99 -3.11 -3.25
CA ASN A 227 7.08 -2.97 -4.71
C ASN A 227 8.25 -3.78 -5.27
N LEU A 228 9.42 -3.71 -4.63
CA LEU A 228 10.59 -4.49 -5.02
C LEU A 228 10.29 -5.99 -5.00
N PHE A 229 9.67 -6.47 -3.92
CA PHE A 229 9.29 -7.87 -3.78
C PHE A 229 8.31 -8.31 -4.89
N SER A 230 7.32 -7.47 -5.23
CA SER A 230 6.42 -7.75 -6.34
C SER A 230 7.20 -7.92 -7.65
N VAL A 231 8.10 -7.01 -7.97
CA VAL A 231 8.88 -7.07 -9.21
C VAL A 231 9.73 -8.34 -9.25
N MET A 232 10.38 -8.69 -8.14
CA MET A 232 11.17 -9.93 -8.03
C MET A 232 10.31 -11.19 -8.14
N SER A 233 9.08 -11.18 -7.63
CA SER A 233 8.16 -12.33 -7.75
C SER A 233 7.71 -12.57 -9.20
N VAL A 234 7.64 -11.52 -10.01
CA VAL A 234 7.29 -11.58 -11.43
C VAL A 234 8.51 -11.88 -12.31
N ASN A 235 9.70 -11.43 -11.92
CA ASN A 235 10.95 -11.70 -12.63
C ASN A 235 12.11 -12.03 -11.67
N PRO A 236 12.31 -13.31 -11.32
CA PRO A 236 13.27 -13.73 -10.29
C PRO A 236 14.75 -13.61 -10.72
N TYR A 237 15.03 -13.23 -11.97
CA TYR A 237 16.38 -13.14 -12.52
C TYR A 237 16.95 -11.71 -12.52
N ILE A 238 16.20 -10.69 -12.09
CA ILE A 238 16.72 -9.32 -12.02
C ILE A 238 17.47 -9.12 -10.69
N PRO A 239 18.76 -8.78 -10.71
CA PRO A 239 19.51 -8.44 -9.51
C PRO A 239 18.93 -7.20 -8.83
N PRO A 240 18.87 -7.12 -7.48
CA PRO A 240 18.30 -5.97 -6.76
C PRO A 240 18.89 -4.61 -7.15
N ALA A 241 20.16 -4.59 -7.57
CA ALA A 241 20.87 -3.40 -8.01
C ALA A 241 20.45 -2.88 -9.41
N GLN A 242 19.69 -3.67 -10.17
CA GLN A 242 19.23 -3.35 -11.53
C GLN A 242 17.70 -3.19 -11.61
N ILE A 243 16.99 -3.28 -10.49
CA ILE A 243 15.54 -3.10 -10.48
C ILE A 243 15.23 -1.60 -10.54
N GLU A 244 14.87 -1.12 -11.73
CA GLU A 244 14.20 0.17 -11.89
C GLU A 244 12.73 -0.01 -11.50
N ILE A 245 12.31 0.59 -10.38
CA ILE A 245 10.89 0.60 -10.00
C ILE A 245 10.17 1.65 -10.87
N PRO A 246 9.13 1.27 -11.64
CA PRO A 246 8.37 2.21 -12.46
C PRO A 246 7.87 3.40 -11.62
N GLY A 247 8.15 4.64 -12.06
CA GLY A 247 7.76 5.86 -11.36
C GLY A 247 8.79 6.43 -10.38
N SER A 248 9.85 5.66 -10.05
CA SER A 248 10.93 6.15 -9.19
C SER A 248 11.96 6.96 -9.98
N HIS A 249 11.83 8.29 -10.01
CA HIS A 249 12.93 9.16 -10.47
C HIS A 249 14.00 9.22 -9.38
N VAL A 250 14.84 8.19 -9.30
CA VAL A 250 16.08 8.22 -8.52
C VAL A 250 17.23 8.45 -9.49
N SER A 251 17.83 9.64 -9.48
CA SER A 251 19.05 9.90 -10.25
C SER A 251 20.17 8.94 -9.81
N PRO A 252 20.97 8.37 -10.74
CA PRO A 252 21.98 7.34 -10.45
C PRO A 252 23.26 7.91 -9.80
N GLY A 253 23.13 8.89 -8.91
CA GLY A 253 24.23 9.74 -8.46
C GLY A 253 24.23 10.03 -6.97
N ARG A 254 23.98 9.02 -6.11
CA ARG A 254 24.40 9.03 -4.68
C ARG A 254 24.16 7.69 -3.99
N LEU A 255 24.56 6.58 -4.61
CA LEU A 255 24.81 5.35 -3.85
C LEU A 255 26.17 5.51 -3.14
N GLY A 256 26.19 6.35 -2.10
CA GLY A 256 27.31 6.39 -1.16
C GLY A 256 27.47 5.00 -0.57
N ARG A 257 28.69 4.48 -0.60
CA ARG A 257 29.10 3.20 0.01
C ARG A 257 28.73 3.19 1.50
N THR A 258 27.50 2.84 1.81
CA THR A 258 27.13 2.29 3.10
C THR A 258 26.49 0.97 2.79
N SER A 259 27.17 -0.12 3.15
CA SER A 259 26.58 -1.45 3.28
C SER A 259 25.36 -1.31 4.20
N ARG A 260 24.18 -1.10 3.63
CA ARG A 260 22.92 -1.11 4.35
C ARG A 260 22.27 -2.43 3.99
N ALA A 261 22.26 -3.32 4.96
CA ALA A 261 21.58 -4.60 4.86
C ALA A 261 20.18 -4.38 4.30
N LEU A 262 19.88 -5.04 3.19
CA LEU A 262 18.51 -5.32 2.79
C LEU A 262 17.82 -5.98 4.01
N PRO A 263 16.55 -5.64 4.30
CA PRO A 263 15.85 -6.28 5.39
C PRO A 263 15.94 -7.81 5.23
N SER A 264 16.39 -8.50 6.28
CA SER A 264 16.43 -9.96 6.28
C SER A 264 15.02 -10.51 6.06
N VAL A 265 14.93 -11.76 5.60
CA VAL A 265 13.68 -12.53 5.45
C VAL A 265 12.78 -12.44 6.69
N THR A 266 13.37 -12.22 7.87
CA THR A 266 12.68 -11.95 9.14
C THR A 266 11.78 -10.72 9.11
N THR A 267 12.17 -9.64 8.43
CA THR A 267 11.35 -8.40 8.31
C THR A 267 10.06 -8.66 7.53
N PHE A 268 10.08 -9.63 6.62
CA PHE A 268 8.93 -10.00 5.80
C PHE A 268 8.04 -11.04 6.48
N GLN A 269 8.58 -11.88 7.37
CA GLN A 269 7.77 -12.80 8.20
C GLN A 269 6.85 -12.07 9.19
N VAL A 270 7.19 -10.84 9.59
CA VAL A 270 6.41 -10.00 10.52
C VAL A 270 5.10 -9.50 9.89
N LEU A 271 5.09 -9.31 8.58
CA LEU A 271 3.96 -8.78 7.85
C LEU A 271 3.12 -9.95 7.33
N ASN A 272 2.39 -10.61 8.23
CA ASN A 272 1.30 -11.54 7.91
C ASN A 272 0.11 -10.75 7.31
N ILE A 273 0.40 -9.94 6.29
CA ILE A 273 -0.54 -9.16 5.53
C ILE A 273 -1.25 -10.17 4.65
N ASN A 274 -2.57 -10.24 4.82
CA ASN A 274 -3.43 -11.12 4.06
C ASN A 274 -3.08 -11.03 2.56
N ARG A 275 -2.95 -12.15 1.85
CA ARG A 275 -2.55 -12.18 0.44
C ARG A 275 -3.41 -11.26 -0.43
N THR A 276 -4.69 -11.10 -0.09
CA THR A 276 -5.61 -10.15 -0.73
C THR A 276 -5.25 -8.68 -0.46
N VAL A 277 -4.72 -8.36 0.72
CA VAL A 277 -4.19 -7.04 1.06
C VAL A 277 -2.86 -6.83 0.34
N ILE A 278 -1.96 -7.81 0.31
CA ILE A 278 -0.74 -7.76 -0.50
C ILE A 278 -1.06 -7.56 -1.98
N GLU A 279 -1.96 -8.34 -2.58
CA GLU A 279 -2.42 -8.17 -3.95
C GLU A 279 -3.07 -6.79 -4.15
N SER A 280 -3.88 -6.30 -3.20
CA SER A 280 -4.41 -4.94 -3.27
C SER A 280 -3.37 -3.83 -3.10
N LEU A 281 -2.27 -4.09 -2.37
CA LEU A 281 -1.14 -3.16 -2.15
C LEU A 281 -0.15 -3.19 -3.32
N ILE A 282 -0.07 -4.33 -4.03
CA ILE A 282 0.86 -4.61 -5.14
C ILE A 282 0.28 -4.15 -6.49
N TYR A 283 -1.02 -4.30 -6.71
CA TYR A 283 -1.67 -3.82 -7.94
C TYR A 283 -1.99 -2.31 -7.83
N VAL A 284 -0.93 -1.50 -7.92
CA VAL A 284 -0.97 -0.07 -8.25
C VAL A 284 -1.08 0.12 -9.75
#